data_AF-A0A2E3MW56-F1
#
_entry.id   AF-A0A2E3MW56-F1
#
_cell.length_a   1.000
_cell.length_b   1.000
_cell.length_c   1.000
_cell.angle_alpha   90.00
_cell.angle_beta   90.00
_cell.angle_gamma   90.00
#
_symmetry.space_group_name_H-M   'P 1'
#
loop_
_entity.id
_entity.type
_entity.pdbx_description
1 polymer ?
#
loop_
_entity_poly.entity_id
_entity_poly.type
_entity_poly.pdbx_seq_one_letter_code
_entity_poly.pdbx_strand_id
1 'polypeptide(L)'
;MMAQRMRSGRRVRFPRVSFPRVIGTLIVPLTLCVPWCRFTSAEDISFREWVSRCQRAPANRVLSGRFPRPAELPLPDLQPLHKLLDQVLVNYRRGALAKTDRWVGAAPQPKEFFDTQRSYFTRPPIPFQPFAQKLVVAAGAEFIFHGDFHGDVRSFVGMLQWLNTNGRMDGFRLKSRRCFLVFLGDYTDRGAYGVEVLYTLFRLAVENPGQVLMARGNHEDFLLTANYGFLHELRTKYGPSTNPLRIWRMFDFLPVVIYLGVGNDYLQCNHGGMEPGYDAHDLLNAEGKERYQLLGEIRRRQFQQAHPQWVSPLDARTRQLLTRRMKDFRPQNPTTPNSLGFMWSDYALYKDAAPLGYNTNRMAFVFGKSPTAYLLRTASRGEAQLHAVFRAHQHSSAPNPMMKRLLASRGAFRHWQSTDTVRQANAQADALKSLVDTRPVRPITPGSVWTWNVAPDSVYGRGNRYTFDTIGILTTAPQFTQWKVEVVNIPINVR
;
A
#
# COMPACT_ATOMS: atom_id res chain seq x y z
N MET A 1 45.08 -47.51 -37.36
CA MET A 1 44.89 -48.43 -38.50
C MET A 1 43.47 -48.30 -39.02
N MET A 2 43.34 -48.00 -40.33
CA MET A 2 42.20 -48.21 -41.27
C MET A 2 40.79 -47.72 -40.85
N ALA A 3 40.11 -46.75 -41.48
CA ALA A 3 39.85 -46.38 -42.89
C ALA A 3 38.85 -47.29 -43.67
N GLN A 4 37.84 -46.63 -44.28
CA GLN A 4 37.05 -46.99 -45.49
C GLN A 4 35.91 -48.05 -45.36
N ARG A 5 34.81 -48.08 -46.13
CA ARG A 5 34.25 -47.29 -47.27
C ARG A 5 32.78 -47.75 -47.58
N MET A 6 31.98 -46.80 -48.07
CA MET A 6 31.02 -46.82 -49.21
C MET A 6 29.77 -47.75 -49.34
N ARG A 7 28.62 -47.03 -49.51
CA ARG A 7 27.58 -47.05 -50.58
C ARG A 7 26.66 -48.27 -50.82
N SER A 8 25.35 -48.02 -50.69
CA SER A 8 24.28 -47.97 -51.73
C SER A 8 22.93 -47.86 -50.99
N GLY A 9 21.82 -47.25 -51.41
CA GLY A 9 21.33 -46.73 -52.67
C GLY A 9 19.88 -47.20 -52.84
N ARG A 10 18.86 -46.38 -52.54
CA ARG A 10 17.52 -46.44 -53.19
C ARG A 10 16.69 -45.18 -52.88
N ARG A 11 16.26 -44.52 -53.96
CA ARG A 11 15.37 -43.35 -54.00
C ARG A 11 13.91 -43.80 -53.96
N VAL A 12 13.05 -43.06 -53.26
CA VAL A 12 11.60 -43.07 -53.47
C VAL A 12 11.13 -41.62 -53.68
N ARG A 13 10.36 -41.39 -54.75
CA ARG A 13 9.83 -40.10 -55.19
C ARG A 13 8.56 -39.74 -54.42
N PHE A 14 8.38 -38.46 -54.08
CA PHE A 14 7.10 -37.88 -53.66
C PHE A 14 6.55 -36.94 -54.75
N PRO A 15 5.21 -36.84 -54.93
CA PRO A 15 4.61 -36.13 -56.05
C PRO A 15 4.63 -34.60 -55.86
N ARG A 16 4.70 -33.88 -56.98
CA ARG A 16 4.55 -32.43 -57.08
C ARG A 16 3.07 -32.06 -56.92
N VAL A 17 2.78 -31.04 -56.11
CA VAL A 17 1.50 -30.31 -56.15
C VAL A 17 1.78 -28.82 -56.29
N SER A 18 1.08 -28.22 -57.24
CA SER A 18 1.18 -26.86 -57.76
C SER A 18 0.62 -25.78 -56.83
N PHE A 19 1.26 -24.61 -56.82
CA PHE A 19 0.76 -23.38 -56.17
C PHE A 19 -0.19 -22.61 -57.11
N PRO A 20 -1.33 -22.08 -56.60
CA PRO A 20 -2.00 -20.95 -57.24
C PRO A 20 -1.51 -19.60 -56.68
N ARG A 21 -1.50 -18.62 -57.57
CA ARG A 21 -1.14 -17.21 -57.34
C ARG A 21 -2.20 -16.48 -56.50
N VAL A 22 -1.70 -15.51 -55.74
CA VAL A 22 -2.38 -14.49 -54.94
C VAL A 22 -3.29 -13.59 -55.80
N ILE A 23 -4.55 -13.44 -55.40
CA ILE A 23 -5.37 -12.22 -55.59
C ILE A 23 -6.37 -12.16 -54.42
N GLY A 24 -6.50 -11.00 -53.74
CA GLY A 24 -7.70 -10.70 -52.95
C GLY A 24 -7.45 -10.15 -51.55
N THR A 25 -7.33 -8.83 -51.47
CA THR A 25 -7.25 -7.99 -50.28
C THR A 25 -8.46 -8.18 -49.35
N LEU A 26 -8.22 -8.49 -48.07
CA LEU A 26 -9.16 -8.22 -46.98
C LEU A 26 -8.36 -7.90 -45.71
N ILE A 27 -8.23 -6.59 -45.46
CA ILE A 27 -7.71 -6.05 -44.21
C ILE A 27 -8.80 -6.29 -43.16
N VAL A 28 -8.60 -7.29 -42.32
CA VAL A 28 -9.35 -7.44 -41.06
C VAL A 28 -8.42 -6.94 -39.95
N PRO A 29 -8.80 -5.91 -39.18
CA PRO A 29 -7.97 -5.46 -38.07
C PRO A 29 -7.99 -6.56 -37.00
N LEU A 30 -6.84 -7.22 -36.76
CA LEU A 30 -6.63 -8.02 -35.56
C LEU A 30 -6.55 -7.09 -34.35
N THR A 31 -7.70 -6.67 -33.84
CA THR A 31 -7.86 -6.36 -32.42
C THR A 31 -7.82 -7.69 -31.67
N LEU A 32 -6.60 -8.13 -31.32
CA LEU A 32 -6.39 -9.14 -30.28
C LEU A 32 -6.83 -8.54 -28.93
N CYS A 33 -8.14 -8.53 -28.70
CA CYS A 33 -8.69 -8.54 -27.36
C CYS A 33 -8.24 -9.85 -26.71
N VAL A 34 -7.14 -9.79 -25.95
CA VAL A 34 -6.80 -10.86 -25.01
C VAL A 34 -8.01 -11.02 -24.09
N PRO A 35 -8.69 -12.18 -24.07
CA PRO A 35 -9.78 -12.38 -23.14
C PRO A 35 -9.15 -12.39 -21.75
N TRP A 36 -9.43 -11.33 -20.99
CA TRP A 36 -9.36 -11.41 -19.55
C TRP A 36 -10.21 -12.61 -19.17
N CYS A 37 -9.57 -13.70 -18.70
CA CYS A 37 -10.30 -14.87 -18.22
C CYS A 37 -11.37 -14.37 -17.25
N ARG A 38 -12.64 -14.43 -17.70
CA ARG A 38 -13.78 -14.21 -16.83
C ARG A 38 -13.68 -15.29 -15.77
N PHE A 39 -13.45 -14.87 -14.54
CA PHE A 39 -13.59 -15.75 -13.41
C PHE A 39 -15.07 -16.17 -13.36
N THR A 40 -15.32 -17.40 -13.79
CA THR A 40 -16.62 -18.07 -13.72
C THR A 40 -16.31 -19.50 -13.30
N SER A 41 -15.90 -19.69 -12.04
CA SER A 41 -16.08 -20.99 -11.39
C SER A 41 -17.28 -20.90 -10.46
N ALA A 42 -18.09 -21.94 -10.41
CA ALA A 42 -19.30 -22.07 -9.58
C ALA A 42 -19.05 -22.03 -8.05
N GLU A 43 -17.84 -21.68 -7.59
CA GLU A 43 -17.36 -21.74 -6.20
C GLU A 43 -17.11 -20.36 -5.55
N ASP A 44 -17.49 -19.28 -6.22
CA ASP A 44 -17.20 -17.93 -5.72
C ASP A 44 -18.19 -17.46 -4.66
N ILE A 45 -17.66 -17.13 -3.48
CA ILE A 45 -18.42 -16.45 -2.43
C ILE A 45 -18.90 -15.10 -3.00
N SER A 46 -20.19 -15.00 -3.28
CA SER A 46 -20.78 -13.75 -3.77
C SER A 46 -20.55 -12.60 -2.79
N PHE A 47 -20.57 -11.35 -3.26
CA PHE A 47 -20.41 -10.20 -2.37
C PHE A 47 -21.40 -10.21 -1.21
N ARG A 48 -22.68 -10.52 -1.48
CA ARG A 48 -23.73 -10.59 -0.47
C ARG A 48 -23.43 -11.68 0.57
N GLU A 49 -23.01 -12.85 0.12
CA GLU A 49 -22.65 -13.96 1.00
C GLU A 49 -21.41 -13.62 1.83
N TRP A 50 -20.38 -13.01 1.23
CA TRP A 50 -19.16 -12.61 1.93
C TRP A 50 -19.45 -11.63 3.05
N VAL A 51 -20.21 -10.57 2.75
CA VAL A 51 -20.68 -9.59 3.73
C VAL A 51 -21.43 -10.28 4.87
N SER A 52 -22.38 -11.17 4.55
CA SER A 52 -23.16 -11.91 5.54
C SER A 52 -22.29 -12.75 6.47
N ARG A 53 -21.29 -13.45 5.93
CA ARG A 53 -20.33 -14.24 6.71
C ARG A 53 -19.53 -13.38 7.67
N CYS A 54 -18.94 -12.28 7.18
CA CYS A 54 -18.15 -11.36 8.00
C CYS A 54 -18.99 -10.69 9.11
N GLN A 55 -20.25 -10.38 8.84
CA GLN A 55 -21.15 -9.77 9.81
C GLN A 55 -21.69 -10.76 10.86
N ARG A 56 -21.73 -12.06 10.56
CA ARG A 56 -22.09 -13.10 11.54
C ARG A 56 -20.93 -13.45 12.48
N ALA A 57 -19.68 -13.36 12.01
CA ALA A 57 -18.50 -13.67 12.82
C ALA A 57 -18.31 -12.63 13.95
N PRO A 58 -18.05 -13.02 15.22
CA PRO A 58 -17.99 -12.09 16.35
C PRO A 58 -17.05 -10.89 16.13
N ALA A 59 -17.44 -9.68 16.52
CA ALA A 59 -16.55 -8.52 16.43
C ALA A 59 -15.25 -8.72 17.24
N ASN A 60 -14.13 -8.14 16.81
CA ASN A 60 -12.86 -8.17 17.53
C ASN A 60 -12.99 -7.63 18.97
N ARG A 61 -13.87 -6.64 19.18
CA ARG A 61 -14.21 -6.13 20.51
C ARG A 61 -14.83 -7.19 21.42
N VAL A 62 -15.69 -8.04 20.87
CA VAL A 62 -16.33 -9.14 21.61
C VAL A 62 -15.32 -10.25 21.89
N LEU A 63 -14.49 -10.57 20.91
CA LEU A 63 -13.45 -11.60 21.04
C LEU A 63 -12.42 -11.27 22.12
N SER A 64 -12.15 -9.99 22.37
CA SER A 64 -11.24 -9.52 23.42
C SER A 64 -9.83 -10.14 23.33
N GLY A 65 -9.30 -10.26 22.12
CA GLY A 65 -7.98 -10.84 21.85
C GLY A 65 -7.98 -12.36 21.67
N ARG A 66 -9.14 -13.02 21.76
CA ARG A 66 -9.34 -14.42 21.36
C ARG A 66 -9.62 -14.53 19.86
N PHE A 67 -9.59 -15.74 19.33
CA PHE A 67 -10.01 -16.05 17.96
C PHE A 67 -11.42 -16.66 17.95
N PRO A 68 -12.18 -16.46 16.86
CA PRO A 68 -13.49 -17.10 16.67
C PRO A 68 -13.36 -18.64 16.64
N ARG A 69 -14.44 -19.32 17.01
CA ARG A 69 -14.53 -20.78 16.89
C ARG A 69 -14.57 -21.19 15.41
N PRO A 70 -14.17 -22.42 15.03
CA PRO A 70 -14.19 -22.87 13.64
C PRO A 70 -15.55 -22.66 12.93
N ALA A 71 -16.67 -22.90 13.61
CA ALA A 71 -18.02 -22.71 13.07
C ALA A 71 -18.42 -21.24 12.84
N GLU A 72 -17.67 -20.29 13.40
CA GLU A 72 -17.90 -18.85 13.29
C GLU A 72 -17.02 -18.20 12.21
N LEU A 73 -16.09 -18.94 11.61
CA LEU A 73 -15.16 -18.42 10.64
C LEU A 73 -15.87 -18.03 9.33
N PRO A 74 -15.66 -16.81 8.80
CA PRO A 74 -16.12 -16.46 7.46
C PRO A 74 -15.48 -17.33 6.37
N LEU A 75 -14.23 -17.75 6.60
CA LEU A 75 -13.49 -18.70 5.78
C LEU A 75 -13.19 -19.96 6.61
N PRO A 76 -13.86 -21.09 6.35
CA PRO A 76 -13.62 -22.31 7.12
C PRO A 76 -12.23 -22.92 6.85
N ASP A 77 -11.63 -22.60 5.71
CA ASP A 77 -10.29 -23.04 5.31
C ASP A 77 -9.59 -21.97 4.45
N LEU A 78 -8.31 -22.20 4.14
CA LEU A 78 -7.46 -21.27 3.39
C LEU A 78 -7.53 -21.42 1.86
N GLN A 79 -8.25 -22.40 1.32
CA GLN A 79 -8.30 -22.64 -0.13
C GLN A 79 -8.79 -21.41 -0.91
N PRO A 80 -9.86 -20.70 -0.48
CA PRO A 80 -10.30 -19.49 -1.18
C PRO A 80 -9.24 -18.38 -1.19
N LEU A 81 -8.52 -18.20 -0.08
CA LEU A 81 -7.42 -17.23 0.00
C LEU A 81 -6.28 -17.64 -0.93
N HIS A 82 -5.86 -18.91 -0.90
CA HIS A 82 -4.75 -19.41 -1.71
C HIS A 82 -5.03 -19.30 -3.21
N LYS A 83 -6.26 -19.59 -3.66
CA LYS A 83 -6.68 -19.41 -5.05
C LYS A 83 -6.56 -17.95 -5.51
N LEU A 84 -6.99 -17.01 -4.67
CA LEU A 84 -6.83 -15.57 -4.96
C LEU A 84 -5.37 -15.13 -4.93
N LEU A 85 -4.58 -15.61 -3.96
CA LEU A 85 -3.15 -15.34 -3.85
C LEU A 85 -2.39 -15.82 -5.09
N ASP A 86 -2.71 -17.02 -5.59
CA ASP A 86 -2.15 -17.54 -6.85
C ASP A 86 -2.39 -16.57 -8.00
N GLN A 87 -3.64 -16.10 -8.14
CA GLN A 87 -4.01 -15.18 -9.21
C GLN A 87 -3.31 -13.82 -9.07
N VAL A 88 -3.22 -13.28 -7.85
CA VAL A 88 -2.52 -12.02 -7.57
C VAL A 88 -1.03 -12.14 -7.95
N LEU A 89 -0.37 -13.22 -7.56
CA LEU A 89 1.03 -13.46 -7.90
C LEU A 89 1.22 -13.65 -9.42
N VAL A 90 0.32 -14.36 -10.10
CA VAL A 90 0.32 -14.45 -11.57
C VAL A 90 0.17 -13.07 -12.21
N ASN A 91 -0.72 -12.22 -11.69
CA ASN A 91 -0.94 -10.87 -12.18
C ASN A 91 0.33 -10.02 -12.01
N TYR A 92 1.04 -10.09 -10.88
CA TYR A 92 2.32 -9.38 -10.72
C TYR A 92 3.39 -9.87 -11.69
N ARG A 93 3.48 -11.18 -11.93
CA ARG A 93 4.46 -11.79 -12.85
C ARG A 93 4.21 -11.52 -14.33
N ARG A 94 2.98 -11.15 -14.71
CA ARG A 94 2.58 -10.90 -16.10
C ARG A 94 2.19 -9.44 -16.36
N GLY A 95 1.98 -8.67 -15.31
CA GLY A 95 1.50 -7.29 -15.35
C GLY A 95 2.61 -6.26 -15.56
N ALA A 96 2.30 -5.01 -15.25
CA ALA A 96 3.22 -3.88 -15.46
C ALA A 96 4.53 -4.01 -14.66
N LEU A 97 4.49 -4.58 -13.45
CA LEU A 97 5.67 -4.75 -12.60
C LEU A 97 6.74 -5.65 -13.23
N ALA A 98 6.33 -6.66 -14.01
CA ALA A 98 7.24 -7.61 -14.68
C ALA A 98 7.90 -7.05 -15.95
N LYS A 99 7.47 -5.88 -16.42
CA LYS A 99 7.97 -5.28 -17.66
C LYS A 99 9.19 -4.42 -17.39
N THR A 100 10.35 -4.82 -17.89
CA THR A 100 11.63 -4.11 -17.67
C THR A 100 11.62 -2.67 -18.19
N ASP A 101 10.89 -2.37 -19.27
CA ASP A 101 10.69 -1.00 -19.80
C ASP A 101 9.84 -0.09 -18.88
N ARG A 102 9.23 -0.64 -17.83
CA ARG A 102 8.50 0.11 -16.80
C ARG A 102 9.36 0.51 -15.61
N TRP A 103 10.60 0.04 -15.54
CA TRP A 103 11.54 0.38 -14.48
C TRP A 103 12.43 1.56 -14.88
N VAL A 104 12.55 2.52 -13.97
CA VAL A 104 13.45 3.66 -14.11
C VAL A 104 14.79 3.31 -13.45
N GLY A 105 15.88 3.43 -14.20
CA GLY A 105 17.20 2.98 -13.74
C GLY A 105 17.31 1.46 -13.70
N ALA A 106 17.69 0.90 -12.54
CA ALA A 106 17.83 -0.55 -12.39
C ALA A 106 16.46 -1.24 -12.24
N ALA A 107 16.31 -2.37 -12.95
CA ALA A 107 15.19 -3.28 -12.80
C ALA A 107 15.53 -4.45 -11.85
N PRO A 108 14.55 -5.04 -11.16
CA PRO A 108 14.78 -6.19 -10.30
C PRO A 108 15.20 -7.43 -11.11
N GLN A 109 16.01 -8.28 -10.49
CA GLN A 109 16.45 -9.54 -11.12
C GLN A 109 15.27 -10.50 -11.30
N PRO A 110 14.88 -10.88 -12.54
CA PRO A 110 13.62 -11.59 -12.74
C PRO A 110 13.55 -12.96 -12.06
N LYS A 111 14.67 -13.70 -12.04
CA LYS A 111 14.78 -15.02 -11.38
C LYS A 111 14.75 -14.96 -9.85
N GLU A 112 14.88 -13.78 -9.27
CA GLU A 112 14.83 -13.57 -7.83
C GLU A 112 13.52 -12.89 -7.45
N PHE A 113 13.28 -11.68 -7.95
CA PHE A 113 12.14 -10.87 -7.57
C PHE A 113 10.79 -11.49 -7.96
N PHE A 114 10.71 -12.23 -9.08
CA PHE A 114 9.47 -12.90 -9.50
C PHE A 114 9.43 -14.39 -9.11
N ASP A 115 10.40 -14.87 -8.34
CA ASP A 115 10.32 -16.18 -7.68
C ASP A 115 9.31 -16.07 -6.52
N THR A 116 8.23 -16.84 -6.60
CA THR A 116 7.14 -16.83 -5.61
C THR A 116 7.34 -17.86 -4.50
N GLN A 117 8.41 -18.64 -4.54
CA GLN A 117 8.73 -19.68 -3.57
C GLN A 117 9.92 -19.31 -2.69
N ARG A 118 10.74 -18.33 -3.11
CA ARG A 118 11.88 -17.82 -2.35
C ARG A 118 11.66 -16.39 -1.87
N SER A 119 12.29 -16.04 -0.75
CA SER A 119 12.34 -14.69 -0.17
C SER A 119 13.66 -14.45 0.59
N TYR A 120 13.89 -13.23 1.05
CA TYR A 120 15.01 -12.85 1.91
C TYR A 120 15.03 -13.59 3.25
N PHE A 121 13.89 -14.12 3.69
CA PHE A 121 13.74 -14.91 4.92
C PHE A 121 13.72 -16.43 4.70
N THR A 122 13.92 -16.91 3.46
CA THR A 122 14.00 -18.34 3.13
C THR A 122 15.44 -18.79 2.90
N ARG A 123 15.68 -20.11 2.80
CA ARG A 123 16.99 -20.67 2.43
C ARG A 123 16.88 -21.50 1.13
N PRO A 124 17.68 -21.22 0.09
CA PRO A 124 18.63 -20.10 -0.03
C PRO A 124 17.91 -18.74 -0.20
N PRO A 125 18.39 -17.66 0.44
CA PRO A 125 17.72 -16.36 0.37
C PRO A 125 17.81 -15.74 -1.03
N ILE A 126 16.90 -14.80 -1.30
CA ILE A 126 17.00 -13.85 -2.42
C ILE A 126 17.07 -12.42 -1.85
N PRO A 127 17.62 -11.44 -2.59
CA PRO A 127 17.69 -10.06 -2.12
C PRO A 127 16.32 -9.44 -1.88
N PHE A 128 16.18 -8.72 -0.76
CA PHE A 128 15.05 -7.81 -0.53
C PHE A 128 15.18 -6.59 -1.44
N GLN A 129 14.15 -6.34 -2.25
CA GLN A 129 14.16 -5.34 -3.32
C GLN A 129 12.93 -4.41 -3.19
N PRO A 130 12.90 -3.51 -2.19
CA PRO A 130 11.82 -2.56 -2.05
C PRO A 130 11.81 -1.55 -3.20
N PHE A 131 10.61 -1.12 -3.60
CA PHE A 131 10.44 -0.26 -4.75
C PHE A 131 9.35 0.80 -4.54
N ALA A 132 9.46 1.88 -5.28
CA ALA A 132 8.46 2.94 -5.41
C ALA A 132 7.65 2.74 -6.69
N GLN A 133 6.39 3.15 -6.66
CA GLN A 133 5.50 3.18 -7.83
C GLN A 133 5.12 4.62 -8.16
N LYS A 134 5.12 4.98 -9.44
CA LYS A 134 4.45 6.18 -9.98
C LYS A 134 3.21 5.74 -10.73
N LEU A 135 2.10 6.45 -10.51
CA LEU A 135 0.86 6.31 -11.28
C LEU A 135 0.30 7.69 -11.64
N VAL A 136 0.20 7.98 -12.94
CA VAL A 136 -0.45 9.16 -13.50
C VAL A 136 -1.77 8.77 -14.13
N VAL A 137 -2.84 9.44 -13.71
CA VAL A 137 -4.20 9.25 -14.23
C VAL A 137 -4.69 10.51 -14.93
N ALA A 138 -5.83 10.40 -15.60
CA ALA A 138 -6.51 11.57 -16.16
C ALA A 138 -7.21 12.37 -15.05
N ALA A 139 -7.33 13.69 -15.24
CA ALA A 139 -8.13 14.55 -14.36
C ALA A 139 -9.58 14.04 -14.22
N GLY A 140 -10.19 14.31 -13.07
CA GLY A 140 -11.53 13.79 -12.73
C GLY A 140 -11.51 12.34 -12.28
N ALA A 141 -10.36 11.81 -11.87
CA ALA A 141 -10.27 10.53 -11.18
C ALA A 141 -10.59 10.67 -9.68
N GLU A 142 -11.24 9.64 -9.13
CA GLU A 142 -11.51 9.47 -7.72
C GLU A 142 -10.56 8.43 -7.12
N PHE A 143 -9.86 8.78 -6.04
CA PHE A 143 -9.07 7.84 -5.25
C PHE A 143 -9.68 7.71 -3.86
N ILE A 144 -10.02 6.48 -3.46
CA ILE A 144 -10.67 6.16 -2.20
C ILE A 144 -9.61 5.57 -1.27
N PHE A 145 -9.15 6.38 -0.33
CA PHE A 145 -8.12 6.04 0.63
C PHE A 145 -8.72 5.37 1.87
N HIS A 146 -8.02 4.35 2.36
CA HIS A 146 -8.24 3.76 3.67
C HIS A 146 -6.90 3.54 4.38
N GLY A 147 -6.88 3.79 5.69
CA GLY A 147 -5.73 3.57 6.57
C GLY A 147 -5.59 2.11 7.02
N ASP A 148 -5.08 1.93 8.24
CA ASP A 148 -4.78 0.63 8.84
C ASP A 148 -6.08 -0.20 9.08
N PHE A 149 -6.07 -1.49 8.74
CA PHE A 149 -7.17 -2.41 9.09
C PHE A 149 -6.89 -3.18 10.38
N HIS A 150 -5.66 -3.69 10.55
CA HIS A 150 -5.29 -4.53 11.69
C HIS A 150 -6.28 -5.67 11.98
N GLY A 151 -6.59 -6.46 10.95
CA GLY A 151 -7.50 -7.62 11.08
C GLY A 151 -8.94 -7.25 11.43
N ASP A 152 -9.42 -6.07 11.02
CA ASP A 152 -10.81 -5.65 11.11
C ASP A 152 -11.56 -5.85 9.79
N VAL A 153 -12.08 -7.07 9.59
CA VAL A 153 -12.87 -7.39 8.40
C VAL A 153 -14.24 -6.73 8.40
N ARG A 154 -14.83 -6.44 9.57
CA ARG A 154 -16.18 -5.87 9.69
C ARG A 154 -16.23 -4.45 9.15
N SER A 155 -15.24 -3.62 9.51
CA SER A 155 -15.10 -2.28 8.96
C SER A 155 -14.86 -2.33 7.46
N PHE A 156 -14.03 -3.27 7.00
CA PHE A 156 -13.73 -3.41 5.57
C PHE A 156 -14.99 -3.76 4.75
N VAL A 157 -15.79 -4.74 5.16
CA VAL A 157 -17.04 -5.04 4.44
C VAL A 157 -18.07 -3.91 4.57
N GLY A 158 -18.08 -3.18 5.70
CA GLY A 158 -18.90 -1.97 5.88
C GLY A 158 -18.54 -0.88 4.88
N MET A 159 -17.25 -0.63 4.64
CA MET A 159 -16.77 0.25 3.57
C MET A 159 -17.28 -0.21 2.20
N LEU A 160 -17.12 -1.49 1.86
CA LEU A 160 -17.56 -2.00 0.56
C LEU A 160 -19.08 -1.90 0.37
N GLN A 161 -19.87 -2.16 1.42
CA GLN A 161 -21.31 -1.97 1.39
C GLN A 161 -21.68 -0.50 1.15
N TRP A 162 -21.01 0.43 1.85
CA TRP A 162 -21.23 1.86 1.63
C TRP A 162 -20.92 2.25 0.18
N LEU A 163 -19.83 1.76 -0.40
CA LEU A 163 -19.47 2.02 -1.80
C LEU A 163 -20.49 1.46 -2.80
N ASN A 164 -21.06 0.29 -2.52
CA ASN A 164 -22.12 -0.30 -3.32
C ASN A 164 -23.39 0.57 -3.26
N THR A 165 -23.86 0.91 -2.05
CA THR A 165 -25.06 1.75 -1.86
C THR A 165 -24.90 3.14 -2.46
N ASN A 166 -23.68 3.70 -2.47
CA ASN A 166 -23.39 5.01 -3.05
C ASN A 166 -22.97 4.93 -4.54
N GLY A 167 -23.24 3.82 -5.21
CA GLY A 167 -23.14 3.70 -6.67
C GLY A 167 -21.71 3.70 -7.22
N ARG A 168 -20.69 3.46 -6.39
CA ARG A 168 -19.28 3.36 -6.80
C ARG A 168 -18.87 1.93 -7.15
N MET A 169 -19.57 0.94 -6.59
CA MET A 169 -19.31 -0.48 -6.81
C MET A 169 -20.57 -1.27 -7.18
N ASP A 170 -20.36 -2.41 -7.82
CA ASP A 170 -21.32 -3.50 -8.00
C ASP A 170 -20.66 -4.81 -7.52
N GLY A 171 -21.05 -5.26 -6.33
CA GLY A 171 -20.39 -6.32 -5.61
C GLY A 171 -18.93 -5.97 -5.29
N PHE A 172 -18.00 -6.73 -5.86
CA PHE A 172 -16.56 -6.50 -5.75
C PHE A 172 -15.99 -5.65 -6.89
N ARG A 173 -16.78 -5.21 -7.87
CA ARG A 173 -16.29 -4.46 -9.04
C ARG A 173 -16.56 -2.96 -8.88
N LEU A 174 -15.60 -2.12 -9.25
CA LEU A 174 -15.76 -0.67 -9.38
C LEU A 174 -16.54 -0.36 -10.66
N LYS A 175 -17.49 0.57 -10.56
CA LYS A 175 -18.35 0.95 -11.69
C LYS A 175 -17.67 1.89 -12.68
N SER A 176 -16.66 2.62 -12.23
CA SER A 176 -15.93 3.60 -13.04
C SER A 176 -14.47 3.20 -13.23
N ARG A 177 -13.96 3.34 -14.46
CA ARG A 177 -12.53 3.20 -14.81
C ARG A 177 -11.66 4.33 -14.24
N ARG A 178 -12.27 5.38 -13.71
CA ARG A 178 -11.61 6.53 -13.07
C ARG A 178 -11.65 6.47 -11.54
N CYS A 179 -12.20 5.40 -10.97
CA CYS A 179 -12.22 5.19 -9.53
C CYS A 179 -11.10 4.22 -9.14
N PHE A 180 -10.38 4.51 -8.07
CA PHE A 180 -9.26 3.71 -7.58
C PHE A 180 -9.41 3.51 -6.07
N LEU A 181 -9.14 2.31 -5.58
CA LEU A 181 -9.02 2.02 -4.14
C LEU A 181 -7.54 2.12 -3.75
N VAL A 182 -7.23 2.82 -2.66
CA VAL A 182 -5.86 3.02 -2.18
C VAL A 182 -5.77 2.60 -0.71
N PHE A 183 -5.09 1.49 -0.46
CA PHE A 183 -4.90 0.93 0.87
C PHE A 183 -3.47 1.19 1.34
N LEU A 184 -3.33 1.92 2.45
CA LEU A 184 -2.06 2.48 2.90
C LEU A 184 -1.23 1.55 3.81
N GLY A 185 -1.53 0.25 3.84
CA GLY A 185 -0.78 -0.77 4.60
C GLY A 185 -1.43 -1.19 5.91
N ASP A 186 -0.75 -2.05 6.66
CA ASP A 186 -1.16 -2.61 7.96
C ASP A 186 -2.52 -3.33 7.90
N TYR A 187 -2.54 -4.39 7.11
CA TYR A 187 -3.74 -5.17 6.82
C TYR A 187 -4.03 -6.20 7.92
N THR A 188 -2.97 -6.85 8.41
CA THR A 188 -3.03 -7.96 9.37
C THR A 188 -2.56 -7.54 10.77
N ASP A 189 -2.33 -8.53 11.65
CA ASP A 189 -1.93 -8.39 13.04
C ASP A 189 -2.94 -7.65 13.92
N ARG A 190 -2.79 -7.82 15.24
CA ARG A 190 -3.58 -7.19 16.33
C ARG A 190 -5.06 -7.59 16.42
N GLY A 191 -5.75 -7.71 15.29
CA GLY A 191 -7.13 -8.21 15.19
C GLY A 191 -7.18 -9.70 14.89
N ALA A 192 -8.39 -10.26 14.94
CA ALA A 192 -8.64 -11.68 14.77
C ALA A 192 -9.01 -12.07 13.34
N TYR A 193 -9.03 -11.13 12.37
CA TYR A 193 -9.50 -11.39 11.00
C TYR A 193 -8.52 -10.93 9.91
N GLY A 194 -7.21 -11.09 10.11
CA GLY A 194 -6.20 -10.77 9.11
C GLY A 194 -6.36 -11.58 7.82
N VAL A 195 -6.73 -12.87 7.93
CA VAL A 195 -6.94 -13.74 6.76
C VAL A 195 -8.09 -13.26 5.89
N GLU A 196 -9.18 -12.84 6.50
CA GLU A 196 -10.38 -12.37 5.82
C GLU A 196 -10.18 -10.96 5.21
N VAL A 197 -9.36 -10.11 5.85
CA VAL A 197 -8.89 -8.85 5.26
C VAL A 197 -8.07 -9.12 3.99
N LEU A 198 -7.09 -10.03 4.04
CA LEU A 198 -6.29 -10.39 2.86
C LEU A 198 -7.15 -11.01 1.74
N TYR A 199 -8.09 -11.88 2.08
CA TYR A 199 -9.04 -12.43 1.11
C TYR A 199 -9.82 -11.32 0.40
N THR A 200 -10.33 -10.34 1.15
CA THR A 200 -11.09 -9.21 0.60
C THR A 200 -10.20 -8.33 -0.29
N LEU A 201 -8.98 -8.00 0.15
CA LEU A 201 -8.00 -7.24 -0.65
C LEU A 201 -7.69 -7.93 -1.97
N PHE A 202 -7.37 -9.23 -1.94
CA PHE A 202 -7.03 -9.99 -3.15
C PHE A 202 -8.24 -10.15 -4.06
N ARG A 203 -9.45 -10.33 -3.52
CA ARG A 203 -10.66 -10.37 -4.32
C ARG A 203 -10.85 -9.06 -5.08
N LEU A 204 -10.69 -7.91 -4.42
CA LEU A 204 -10.76 -6.60 -5.07
C LEU A 204 -9.67 -6.42 -6.12
N ALA A 205 -8.43 -6.82 -5.82
CA ALA A 205 -7.30 -6.67 -6.75
C ALA A 205 -7.45 -7.53 -8.02
N VAL A 206 -8.00 -8.74 -7.89
CA VAL A 206 -8.31 -9.61 -9.03
C VAL A 206 -9.48 -9.07 -9.84
N GLU A 207 -10.52 -8.55 -9.18
CA GLU A 207 -11.74 -8.08 -9.86
C GLU A 207 -11.61 -6.68 -10.46
N ASN A 208 -10.63 -5.89 -10.02
CA ASN A 208 -10.37 -4.52 -10.48
C ASN A 208 -8.90 -4.29 -10.85
N PRO A 209 -8.38 -4.97 -11.88
CA PRO A 209 -6.98 -4.90 -12.26
C PRO A 209 -6.54 -3.48 -12.60
N GLY A 210 -5.47 -3.00 -11.95
CA GLY A 210 -4.95 -1.65 -12.13
C GLY A 210 -5.74 -0.54 -11.41
N GLN A 211 -6.81 -0.88 -10.68
CA GLN A 211 -7.62 0.09 -9.91
C GLN A 211 -7.50 -0.09 -8.38
N VAL A 212 -6.80 -1.13 -7.92
CA VAL A 212 -6.55 -1.38 -6.49
C VAL A 212 -5.06 -1.23 -6.21
N LEU A 213 -4.73 -0.22 -5.41
CA LEU A 213 -3.37 0.17 -5.05
C LEU A 213 -3.14 -0.19 -3.59
N MET A 214 -2.08 -0.94 -3.31
CA MET A 214 -1.76 -1.48 -1.99
C MET A 214 -0.33 -1.08 -1.65
N ALA A 215 -0.16 -0.16 -0.69
CA ALA A 215 1.15 0.19 -0.17
C ALA A 215 1.55 -0.75 0.97
N ARG A 216 2.84 -1.07 1.08
CA ARG A 216 3.36 -1.91 2.15
C ARG A 216 3.39 -1.13 3.47
N GLY A 217 2.72 -1.65 4.51
CA GLY A 217 2.83 -1.18 5.89
C GLY A 217 3.92 -1.91 6.66
N ASN A 218 4.23 -1.44 7.87
CA ASN A 218 5.26 -2.08 8.68
C ASN A 218 4.84 -3.46 9.16
N HIS A 219 3.54 -3.72 9.29
CA HIS A 219 3.01 -5.04 9.62
C HIS A 219 3.02 -6.03 8.43
N GLU A 220 3.35 -5.60 7.21
CA GLU A 220 3.62 -6.49 6.09
C GLU A 220 5.09 -6.97 6.09
N ASP A 221 5.54 -7.50 7.24
CA ASP A 221 6.87 -8.07 7.45
C ASP A 221 6.77 -9.41 8.19
N PHE A 222 7.63 -10.37 7.80
CA PHE A 222 7.57 -11.72 8.34
C PHE A 222 7.92 -11.77 9.85
N LEU A 223 8.87 -10.96 10.33
CA LEU A 223 9.23 -10.93 11.75
C LEU A 223 8.11 -10.30 12.55
N LEU A 224 7.55 -9.20 12.07
CA LEU A 224 6.46 -8.52 12.75
C LEU A 224 5.22 -9.41 12.84
N THR A 225 4.76 -9.99 11.72
CA THR A 225 3.59 -10.87 11.71
C THR A 225 3.79 -12.16 12.53
N ALA A 226 5.02 -12.65 12.65
CA ALA A 226 5.35 -13.75 13.56
C ALA A 226 5.19 -13.36 15.04
N ASN A 227 5.49 -12.10 15.38
CA ASN A 227 5.49 -11.60 16.76
C ASN A 227 4.20 -10.88 17.19
N TYR A 228 3.42 -10.32 16.26
CA TYR A 228 2.29 -9.42 16.54
C TYR A 228 0.90 -9.99 16.24
N GLY A 229 0.82 -11.26 15.84
CA GLY A 229 -0.39 -12.07 15.98
C GLY A 229 -0.83 -12.82 14.74
N PHE A 230 -0.43 -12.43 13.52
CA PHE A 230 -0.96 -13.04 12.31
C PHE A 230 -0.52 -14.50 12.12
N LEU A 231 0.73 -14.86 12.48
CA LEU A 231 1.13 -16.27 12.50
C LEU A 231 0.33 -17.08 13.53
N HIS A 232 0.05 -16.46 14.69
CA HIS A 232 -0.77 -17.09 15.73
C HIS A 232 -2.22 -17.25 15.28
N GLU A 233 -2.78 -16.27 14.57
CA GLU A 233 -4.10 -16.35 13.93
C GLU A 233 -4.16 -17.56 12.98
N LEU A 234 -3.21 -17.65 12.04
CA LEU A 234 -3.17 -18.73 11.05
C LEU A 234 -3.15 -20.11 11.70
N ARG A 235 -2.27 -20.30 12.70
CA ARG A 235 -2.13 -21.59 13.38
C ARG A 235 -3.33 -21.94 14.24
N THR A 236 -3.93 -20.95 14.90
CA THR A 236 -5.09 -21.18 15.77
C THR A 236 -6.34 -21.51 14.97
N LYS A 237 -6.59 -20.80 13.86
CA LYS A 237 -7.78 -21.00 13.03
C LYS A 237 -7.70 -22.22 12.12
N TYR A 238 -6.53 -22.46 11.50
CA TYR A 238 -6.38 -23.41 10.40
C TYR A 238 -5.42 -24.57 10.70
N GLY A 239 -4.86 -24.61 11.91
CA GLY A 239 -4.02 -25.69 12.40
C GLY A 239 -2.51 -25.42 12.29
N PRO A 240 -1.71 -26.16 13.08
CA PRO A 240 -0.29 -25.87 13.29
C PRO A 240 0.60 -26.05 12.05
N SER A 241 0.15 -26.84 11.07
CA SER A 241 0.86 -27.09 9.79
C SER A 241 0.69 -25.97 8.76
N THR A 242 -0.11 -24.93 9.07
CA THR A 242 -0.34 -23.80 8.17
C THR A 242 0.96 -23.07 7.82
N ASN A 243 1.20 -22.88 6.52
CA ASN A 243 2.42 -22.28 6.00
C ASN A 243 2.16 -20.85 5.49
N PRO A 244 2.64 -19.80 6.19
CA PRO A 244 2.44 -18.39 5.80
C PRO A 244 3.40 -17.91 4.71
N LEU A 245 4.40 -18.71 4.30
CA LEU A 245 5.52 -18.24 3.46
C LEU A 245 5.06 -17.57 2.17
N ARG A 246 4.01 -18.10 1.53
CA ARG A 246 3.46 -17.53 0.29
C ARG A 246 2.75 -16.20 0.52
N ILE A 247 2.07 -16.05 1.66
CA ILE A 247 1.42 -14.79 2.06
C ILE A 247 2.50 -13.74 2.34
N TRP A 248 3.52 -14.08 3.14
CA TRP A 248 4.64 -13.18 3.40
C TRP A 248 5.40 -12.80 2.14
N ARG A 249 5.54 -13.73 1.20
CA ARG A 249 6.18 -13.46 -0.08
C ARG A 249 5.40 -12.44 -0.92
N MET A 250 4.07 -12.45 -0.86
CA MET A 250 3.24 -11.47 -1.56
C MET A 250 3.57 -10.03 -1.14
N PHE A 251 3.91 -9.79 0.12
CA PHE A 251 4.26 -8.45 0.62
C PHE A 251 5.46 -7.82 -0.10
N ASP A 252 6.34 -8.61 -0.71
CA ASP A 252 7.48 -8.10 -1.49
C ASP A 252 7.08 -7.54 -2.86
N PHE A 253 5.84 -7.79 -3.30
CA PHE A 253 5.26 -7.20 -4.51
C PHE A 253 4.47 -5.92 -4.23
N LEU A 254 4.46 -5.44 -2.98
CA LEU A 254 3.82 -4.19 -2.59
C LEU A 254 4.83 -3.04 -2.64
N PRO A 255 4.55 -1.92 -3.32
CA PRO A 255 5.39 -0.73 -3.26
C PRO A 255 5.42 -0.16 -1.83
N VAL A 256 6.58 0.32 -1.39
CA VAL A 256 6.68 1.02 -0.08
C VAL A 256 6.16 2.46 -0.16
N VAL A 257 6.10 3.03 -1.36
CA VAL A 257 5.55 4.36 -1.64
C VAL A 257 4.92 4.38 -3.03
N ILE A 258 3.80 5.06 -3.15
CA ILE A 258 3.07 5.28 -4.38
C ILE A 258 2.97 6.79 -4.62
N TYR A 259 3.44 7.27 -5.76
CA TYR A 259 3.27 8.65 -6.21
C TYR A 259 2.09 8.72 -7.17
N LEU A 260 0.98 9.29 -6.70
CA LEU A 260 -0.27 9.42 -7.45
C LEU A 260 -0.37 10.80 -8.07
N GLY A 261 -0.55 10.90 -9.38
CA GLY A 261 -0.55 12.19 -10.06
C GLY A 261 -1.56 12.38 -11.18
N VAL A 262 -1.76 13.64 -11.56
CA VAL A 262 -2.40 14.06 -12.82
C VAL A 262 -1.44 15.03 -13.49
N GLY A 263 -1.06 14.73 -14.74
CA GLY A 263 0.00 15.48 -15.42
C GLY A 263 1.30 15.40 -14.62
N ASN A 264 1.79 16.56 -14.19
CA ASN A 264 3.03 16.71 -13.43
C ASN A 264 2.80 16.98 -11.93
N ASP A 265 1.55 17.00 -11.45
CA ASP A 265 1.23 17.21 -10.04
C ASP A 265 1.03 15.86 -9.33
N TYR A 266 1.74 15.63 -8.23
CA TYR A 266 1.77 14.37 -7.50
C TYR A 266 1.46 14.52 -6.01
N LEU A 267 0.88 13.46 -5.45
CA LEU A 267 0.80 13.16 -4.03
C LEU A 267 1.68 11.95 -3.71
N GLN A 268 2.38 12.01 -2.57
CA GLN A 268 3.03 10.84 -2.00
C GLN A 268 2.03 10.06 -1.16
N CYS A 269 1.93 8.75 -1.36
CA CYS A 269 1.04 7.88 -0.63
C CYS A 269 1.83 6.68 -0.10
N ASN A 270 1.92 6.54 1.21
CA ASN A 270 2.70 5.48 1.85
C ASN A 270 2.14 5.18 3.25
N HIS A 271 2.67 4.16 3.91
CA HIS A 271 2.20 3.81 5.25
C HIS A 271 2.69 4.81 6.31
N GLY A 272 3.99 4.90 6.57
CA GLY A 272 4.59 5.78 7.58
C GLY A 272 4.83 7.22 7.09
N GLY A 273 6.10 7.56 6.77
CA GLY A 273 6.49 8.94 6.42
C GLY A 273 7.47 9.02 5.26
N MET A 274 8.42 9.95 5.31
CA MET A 274 9.41 10.10 4.22
C MET A 274 10.68 9.30 4.49
N GLU A 275 11.43 9.04 3.41
CA GLU A 275 12.73 8.39 3.41
C GLU A 275 13.82 9.35 2.89
N PRO A 276 14.54 10.07 3.76
CA PRO A 276 15.67 10.88 3.34
C PRO A 276 16.71 10.00 2.65
N GLY A 277 17.27 10.46 1.53
CA GLY A 277 18.25 9.68 0.77
C GLY A 277 17.67 8.70 -0.25
N TYR A 278 16.36 8.63 -0.40
CA TYR A 278 15.72 8.17 -1.64
C TYR A 278 15.33 9.39 -2.48
N ASP A 279 15.65 9.35 -3.77
CA ASP A 279 15.39 10.43 -4.70
C ASP A 279 14.36 10.00 -5.75
N ALA A 280 13.15 10.55 -5.66
CA ALA A 280 12.06 10.24 -6.57
C ALA A 280 12.14 11.01 -7.91
N HIS A 281 13.11 11.91 -8.10
CA HIS A 281 13.16 12.81 -9.26
C HIS A 281 13.06 12.07 -10.60
N ASP A 282 13.91 11.07 -10.83
CA ASP A 282 13.92 10.31 -12.08
C ASP A 282 12.61 9.56 -12.29
N LEU A 283 12.06 8.97 -11.22
CA LEU A 283 10.78 8.28 -11.26
C LEU A 283 9.63 9.23 -11.64
N LEU A 284 9.56 10.40 -11.00
CA LEU A 284 8.50 11.37 -11.21
C LEU A 284 8.56 12.02 -12.60
N ASN A 285 9.75 12.21 -13.18
CA ASN A 285 9.92 12.79 -14.52
C ASN A 285 9.96 11.73 -15.65
N ALA A 286 10.04 10.43 -15.33
CA ALA A 286 10.01 9.40 -16.36
C ALA A 286 8.70 9.43 -17.16
N GLU A 287 8.81 9.38 -18.49
CA GLU A 287 7.64 9.32 -19.37
C GLU A 287 6.74 8.14 -19.05
N GLY A 288 5.44 8.28 -19.29
CA GLY A 288 4.45 7.22 -19.14
C GLY A 288 3.71 7.21 -17.80
N LYS A 289 2.56 6.52 -17.81
CA LYS A 289 1.58 6.60 -16.72
C LYS A 289 1.95 5.78 -15.50
N GLU A 290 2.45 4.57 -15.70
CA GLU A 290 2.79 3.66 -14.61
C GLU A 290 4.26 3.25 -14.74
N ARG A 291 5.04 3.56 -13.70
CA ARG A 291 6.49 3.35 -13.62
C ARG A 291 6.89 2.88 -12.24
N TYR A 292 8.04 2.21 -12.15
CA TYR A 292 8.60 1.72 -10.90
C TYR A 292 10.07 2.10 -10.78
N GLN A 293 10.56 2.22 -9.56
CA GLN A 293 11.98 2.43 -9.30
C GLN A 293 12.37 1.62 -8.06
N LEU A 294 13.44 0.84 -8.15
CA LEU A 294 14.03 0.23 -6.97
C LEU A 294 14.56 1.33 -6.04
N LEU A 295 14.33 1.19 -4.74
CA LEU A 295 14.92 2.11 -3.75
C LEU A 295 16.46 2.03 -3.77
N GLY A 296 17.01 0.84 -4.06
CA GLY A 296 18.45 0.62 -4.15
C GLY A 296 19.16 0.86 -2.81
N GLU A 297 20.24 1.64 -2.86
CA GLU A 297 20.91 2.13 -1.66
C GLU A 297 20.25 3.42 -1.19
N ILE A 298 19.84 3.46 0.08
CA ILE A 298 19.30 4.64 0.73
C ILE A 298 20.47 5.51 1.20
N ARG A 299 20.59 6.72 0.64
CA ARG A 299 21.75 7.61 0.80
C ARG A 299 21.51 8.75 1.80
N ARG A 300 21.08 8.39 3.02
CA ARG A 300 20.74 9.34 4.10
C ARG A 300 21.90 10.29 4.45
N ARG A 301 23.12 9.77 4.58
CA ARG A 301 24.30 10.56 4.94
C ARG A 301 24.65 11.54 3.83
N GLN A 302 24.70 11.05 2.60
CA GLN A 302 24.97 11.91 1.45
C GLN A 302 23.90 13.00 1.32
N PHE A 303 22.63 12.65 1.50
CA PHE A 303 21.52 13.62 1.53
C PHE A 303 21.72 14.67 2.63
N GLN A 304 22.08 14.26 3.85
CA GLN A 304 22.33 15.21 4.94
C GLN A 304 23.48 16.18 4.61
N GLN A 305 24.57 15.68 4.02
CA GLN A 305 25.73 16.48 3.65
C GLN A 305 25.45 17.46 2.50
N ALA A 306 24.63 17.05 1.52
CA ALA A 306 24.24 17.88 0.39
C ALA A 306 23.20 18.95 0.76
N HIS A 307 22.48 18.75 1.87
CA HIS A 307 21.35 19.59 2.25
C HIS A 307 21.41 20.10 3.70
N PRO A 308 22.55 20.56 4.25
CA PRO A 308 22.72 20.82 5.68
C PRO A 308 21.62 21.71 6.29
N GLN A 309 21.07 22.65 5.51
CA GLN A 309 19.97 23.55 5.87
C GLN A 309 18.73 22.87 6.48
N TRP A 310 18.42 21.62 6.12
CA TRP A 310 17.23 20.93 6.65
C TRP A 310 17.40 20.46 8.10
N VAL A 311 18.65 20.36 8.59
CA VAL A 311 19.01 19.97 9.96
C VAL A 311 19.71 21.09 10.73
N SER A 312 20.16 22.16 10.07
CA SER A 312 20.79 23.32 10.72
C SER A 312 20.00 23.94 11.88
N PRO A 313 18.65 24.03 11.84
CA PRO A 313 17.88 24.63 12.94
C PRO A 313 17.80 23.77 14.21
N LEU A 314 18.36 22.55 14.21
CA LEU A 314 18.26 21.62 15.31
C LEU A 314 19.35 21.88 16.37
N ASP A 315 19.02 21.63 17.64
CA ASP A 315 19.99 21.72 18.73
C ASP A 315 21.14 20.71 18.58
N ALA A 316 22.26 20.95 19.27
CA ALA A 316 23.48 20.14 19.12
C ALA A 316 23.26 18.65 19.44
N ARG A 317 22.45 18.33 20.45
CA ARG A 317 22.17 16.95 20.86
C ARG A 317 21.35 16.22 19.80
N THR A 318 20.30 16.87 19.30
CA THR A 318 19.46 16.35 18.23
C THR A 318 20.27 16.15 16.94
N ARG A 319 21.13 17.13 16.57
CA ARG A 319 22.05 16.98 15.43
C ARG A 319 22.99 15.79 15.59
N GLN A 320 23.59 15.61 16.77
CA GLN A 320 24.48 14.48 17.01
C GLN A 320 23.75 13.13 16.89
N LEU A 321 22.55 13.01 17.45
CA LEU A 321 21.71 11.82 17.33
C LEU A 321 21.40 11.52 15.85
N LEU A 322 20.96 12.53 15.11
CA LEU A 322 20.60 12.38 13.70
C LEU A 322 21.81 12.01 12.84
N THR A 323 22.96 12.65 13.03
CA THR A 323 24.21 12.28 12.32
C THR A 323 24.60 10.82 12.55
N ARG A 324 24.31 10.26 13.74
CA ARG A 324 24.53 8.82 14.02
C ARG A 324 23.51 7.92 13.31
N ARG A 325 22.28 8.40 13.06
CA ARG A 325 21.18 7.64 12.44
C ARG A 325 21.09 7.81 10.92
N MET A 326 21.61 8.90 10.37
CA MET A 326 21.73 9.18 8.94
C MET A 326 22.97 8.46 8.39
N LYS A 327 22.84 7.13 8.24
CA LYS A 327 23.85 6.29 7.60
C LYS A 327 23.29 5.82 6.26
N ASP A 328 24.16 5.76 5.26
CA ASP A 328 23.81 5.13 3.99
C ASP A 328 23.69 3.63 4.20
N PHE A 329 22.73 3.01 3.54
CA PHE A 329 22.52 1.57 3.65
C PHE A 329 21.74 0.98 2.48
N ARG A 330 21.99 -0.29 2.20
CA ARG A 330 21.13 -1.10 1.34
C ARG A 330 20.15 -1.88 2.21
N PRO A 331 18.82 -1.76 2.01
CA PRO A 331 17.84 -2.54 2.75
C PRO A 331 18.05 -4.04 2.54
N GLN A 332 18.10 -4.82 3.62
CA GLN A 332 18.20 -6.28 3.58
C GLN A 332 16.87 -6.95 3.95
N ASN A 333 16.04 -6.22 4.70
CA ASN A 333 14.64 -6.49 5.01
C ASN A 333 14.00 -5.13 5.41
N PRO A 334 12.71 -5.08 5.79
CA PRO A 334 12.03 -3.83 6.15
C PRO A 334 12.65 -3.01 7.29
N THR A 335 13.44 -3.63 8.19
CA THR A 335 13.98 -3.00 9.40
C THR A 335 15.51 -3.04 9.51
N THR A 336 16.19 -3.76 8.62
CA THR A 336 17.64 -4.03 8.69
C THR A 336 18.37 -3.51 7.45
N PRO A 337 19.52 -2.84 7.62
CA PRO A 337 20.14 -2.42 8.88
C PRO A 337 19.44 -1.24 9.58
N ASN A 338 18.50 -0.56 8.91
CA ASN A 338 17.66 0.47 9.48
C ASN A 338 16.24 0.35 8.94
N SER A 339 15.25 0.82 9.71
CA SER A 339 13.86 0.93 9.27
C SER A 339 13.71 1.84 8.06
N LEU A 340 12.90 1.40 7.10
CA LEU A 340 12.49 2.21 5.95
C LEU A 340 11.46 3.27 6.39
N GLY A 341 11.78 4.54 6.15
CA GLY A 341 10.98 5.68 6.56
C GLY A 341 9.57 5.70 5.97
N PHE A 342 9.42 5.23 4.73
CA PHE A 342 8.11 5.06 4.10
C PHE A 342 7.15 4.13 4.86
N MET A 343 7.68 3.24 5.69
CA MET A 343 6.91 2.29 6.50
C MET A 343 6.88 2.66 7.99
N TRP A 344 7.87 3.41 8.50
CA TRP A 344 8.06 3.57 9.95
C TRP A 344 8.16 5.00 10.46
N SER A 345 8.43 5.98 9.59
CA SER A 345 8.57 7.36 10.03
C SER A 345 7.22 7.97 10.41
N ASP A 346 7.25 8.88 11.37
CA ASP A 346 6.11 9.58 11.93
C ASP A 346 6.15 11.07 11.55
N TYR A 347 5.05 11.78 11.81
CA TYR A 347 5.00 13.24 11.74
C TYR A 347 4.63 13.85 13.09
N ALA A 348 5.20 15.01 13.39
CA ALA A 348 4.82 15.81 14.54
C ALA A 348 3.43 16.42 14.34
N LEU A 349 2.72 16.67 15.44
CA LEU A 349 1.34 17.15 15.40
C LEU A 349 1.24 18.67 15.26
N TYR A 350 2.09 19.39 15.99
CA TYR A 350 1.97 20.83 16.25
C TYR A 350 2.89 21.65 15.34
N LYS A 351 2.46 22.88 15.02
CA LYS A 351 3.21 23.80 14.12
C LYS A 351 4.59 24.16 14.67
N ASP A 352 4.69 24.28 15.99
CA ASP A 352 5.87 24.65 16.78
C ASP A 352 6.72 23.44 17.21
N ALA A 353 6.34 22.22 16.80
CA ALA A 353 7.11 21.04 17.10
C ALA A 353 8.52 21.11 16.50
N ALA A 354 9.45 20.40 17.12
CA ALA A 354 10.82 20.29 16.65
C ALA A 354 10.85 19.92 15.15
N PRO A 355 11.71 20.54 14.33
CA PRO A 355 11.74 20.29 12.89
C PRO A 355 11.95 18.81 12.55
N LEU A 356 12.78 18.11 13.32
CA LEU A 356 13.05 16.68 13.14
C LEU A 356 13.36 16.03 14.48
N GLY A 357 12.74 14.87 14.72
CA GLY A 357 13.00 14.00 15.86
C GLY A 357 13.33 12.57 15.44
N TYR A 358 13.61 11.71 16.42
CA TYR A 358 13.85 10.28 16.20
C TYR A 358 13.18 9.47 17.30
N ASN A 359 12.29 8.55 16.90
CA ASN A 359 11.63 7.62 17.80
C ASN A 359 12.50 6.36 17.94
N THR A 360 13.11 6.19 19.12
CA THR A 360 14.00 5.04 19.40
C THR A 360 13.27 3.71 19.44
N ASN A 361 11.97 3.70 19.78
CA ASN A 361 11.17 2.47 19.85
C ASN A 361 10.80 1.97 18.45
N ARG A 362 10.58 2.87 17.49
CA ARG A 362 10.31 2.55 16.08
C ARG A 362 11.58 2.50 15.22
N MET A 363 12.70 2.97 15.77
CA MET A 363 13.95 3.22 15.04
C MET A 363 13.74 4.06 13.77
N ALA A 364 12.92 5.11 13.86
CA ALA A 364 12.49 5.91 12.72
C ALA A 364 12.40 7.41 13.04
N PHE A 365 12.32 8.24 12.00
CA PHE A 365 12.28 9.69 12.14
C PHE A 365 10.88 10.20 12.49
N VAL A 366 10.81 11.37 13.12
CA VAL A 366 9.58 12.13 13.35
C VAL A 366 9.72 13.49 12.66
N PHE A 367 9.00 13.72 11.57
CA PHE A 367 9.14 14.93 10.76
C PHE A 367 8.23 16.07 11.23
N GLY A 368 8.79 17.26 11.39
CA GLY A 368 8.06 18.51 11.53
C GLY A 368 7.76 19.17 10.18
N LYS A 369 7.09 20.32 10.23
CA LYS A 369 6.57 21.02 9.04
C LYS A 369 7.68 21.43 8.06
N SER A 370 8.74 22.06 8.57
CA SER A 370 9.79 22.65 7.72
C SER A 370 10.60 21.58 6.96
N PRO A 371 11.15 20.53 7.61
CA PRO A 371 11.81 19.43 6.90
C PRO A 371 10.91 18.69 5.92
N THR A 372 9.61 18.57 6.22
CA THR A 372 8.64 18.00 5.27
C THR A 372 8.51 18.85 4.02
N ALA A 373 8.26 20.15 4.18
CA ALA A 373 8.17 21.06 3.06
C ALA A 373 9.48 21.09 2.23
N TYR A 374 10.63 20.96 2.90
CA TYR A 374 11.93 20.87 2.24
C TYR A 374 12.07 19.62 1.36
N LEU A 375 11.73 18.44 1.91
CA LEU A 375 11.80 17.17 1.18
C LEU A 375 10.84 17.13 -0.01
N LEU A 376 9.62 17.63 0.15
CA LEU A 376 8.66 17.78 -0.95
C LEU A 376 9.22 18.67 -2.07
N ARG A 377 9.77 19.84 -1.74
CA ARG A 377 10.41 20.73 -2.73
C ARG A 377 11.62 20.10 -3.41
N THR A 378 12.41 19.32 -2.68
CA THR A 378 13.59 18.64 -3.24
C THR A 378 13.20 17.55 -4.24
N ALA A 379 12.06 16.88 -4.00
CA ALA A 379 11.48 15.94 -4.95
C ALA A 379 10.82 16.65 -6.16
N SER A 380 10.32 17.88 -5.99
CA SER A 380 9.75 18.72 -7.05
C SER A 380 10.84 19.35 -7.96
N ARG A 381 11.53 18.52 -8.73
CA ARG A 381 12.53 18.94 -9.72
C ARG A 381 12.12 18.49 -11.12
N GLY A 382 12.56 19.23 -12.14
CA GLY A 382 12.11 19.05 -13.52
C GLY A 382 10.71 19.62 -13.69
N GLU A 383 9.83 18.88 -14.38
CA GLU A 383 8.44 19.30 -14.52
C GLU A 383 7.57 18.84 -13.35
N ALA A 384 7.98 17.77 -12.66
CA ALA A 384 7.20 17.16 -11.58
C ALA A 384 7.12 18.04 -10.32
N GLN A 385 5.92 18.10 -9.73
CA GLN A 385 5.61 18.80 -8.50
C GLN A 385 4.98 17.84 -7.48
N LEU A 386 5.69 17.56 -6.38
CA LEU A 386 5.19 16.77 -5.27
C LEU A 386 4.58 17.67 -4.19
N HIS A 387 3.26 17.61 -4.01
CA HIS A 387 2.54 18.62 -3.23
C HIS A 387 2.28 18.24 -1.79
N ALA A 388 1.91 17.00 -1.50
CA ALA A 388 1.48 16.58 -0.17
C ALA A 388 1.67 15.08 0.05
N VAL A 389 1.55 14.65 1.32
CA VAL A 389 1.67 13.24 1.73
C VAL A 389 0.36 12.75 2.32
N PHE A 390 -0.12 11.59 1.88
CA PHE A 390 -1.26 10.86 2.44
C PHE A 390 -0.75 9.55 3.07
N ARG A 391 -1.02 9.34 4.36
CA ARG A 391 -0.40 8.25 5.13
C ARG A 391 -1.29 7.57 6.17
N ALA A 392 -0.84 6.44 6.69
CA ALA A 392 -1.42 5.65 7.79
C ALA A 392 -0.36 5.41 8.92
N HIS A 393 -0.41 4.41 9.82
CA HIS A 393 0.61 4.17 10.90
C HIS A 393 0.38 4.77 12.31
N GLN A 394 0.17 6.10 12.46
CA GLN A 394 0.15 6.72 13.81
C GLN A 394 -1.20 6.61 14.54
N HIS A 395 -1.33 5.55 15.34
CA HIS A 395 -2.57 5.27 16.10
C HIS A 395 -2.31 4.95 17.58
N SER A 396 -1.04 4.97 18.00
CA SER A 396 -0.61 4.54 19.33
C SER A 396 0.34 5.52 20.02
N SER A 397 -0.10 6.06 21.14
CA SER A 397 0.69 6.41 22.33
C SER A 397 -0.31 6.60 23.46
N ALA A 398 0.00 6.23 24.70
CA ALA A 398 -0.79 6.65 25.85
C ALA A 398 0.11 7.63 26.61
N PRO A 399 -0.24 8.94 26.69
CA PRO A 399 -1.40 9.57 26.07
C PRO A 399 -1.38 9.56 24.53
N ASN A 400 -2.57 9.60 23.89
CA ASN A 400 -2.76 9.45 22.44
C ASN A 400 -3.16 10.75 21.73
N PRO A 401 -2.27 11.76 21.67
CA PRO A 401 -2.61 13.05 21.09
C PRO A 401 -3.00 12.93 19.60
N MET A 402 -2.41 11.99 18.87
CA MET A 402 -2.73 11.75 17.47
C MET A 402 -4.18 11.28 17.29
N MET A 403 -4.61 10.24 18.03
CA MET A 403 -5.97 9.73 17.91
C MET A 403 -7.02 10.74 18.36
N LYS A 404 -6.76 11.54 19.39
CA LYS A 404 -7.71 12.61 19.80
C LYS A 404 -7.97 13.60 18.67
N ARG A 405 -6.94 13.96 17.90
CA ARG A 405 -7.02 14.87 16.76
C ARG A 405 -7.66 14.20 15.54
N LEU A 406 -7.40 12.92 15.30
CA LEU A 406 -8.12 12.13 14.31
C LEU A 406 -9.62 12.13 14.60
N LEU A 407 -10.03 11.79 15.83
CA LEU A 407 -11.44 11.78 16.22
C LEU A 407 -12.09 13.16 16.10
N ALA A 408 -11.39 14.22 16.51
CA ALA A 408 -11.86 15.60 16.34
C ALA A 408 -12.04 15.97 14.87
N SER A 409 -11.12 15.52 13.99
CA SER A 409 -11.07 15.84 12.57
C SER A 409 -11.76 14.79 11.68
N ARG A 410 -12.78 14.08 12.21
CA ARG A 410 -13.59 13.08 11.46
C ARG A 410 -12.78 11.91 10.88
N GLY A 411 -11.72 11.48 11.57
CA GLY A 411 -10.88 10.35 11.18
C GLY A 411 -9.82 10.66 10.12
N ALA A 412 -9.68 11.91 9.70
CA ALA A 412 -8.61 12.35 8.79
C ALA A 412 -7.97 13.63 9.31
N PHE A 413 -6.73 13.57 9.80
CA PHE A 413 -6.05 14.72 10.39
C PHE A 413 -4.96 15.26 9.48
N ARG A 414 -5.04 16.56 9.16
CA ARG A 414 -3.95 17.28 8.49
C ARG A 414 -2.94 17.77 9.55
N HIS A 415 -1.69 17.30 9.47
CA HIS A 415 -0.64 17.71 10.40
C HIS A 415 -0.42 19.22 10.37
N TRP A 416 -0.07 19.79 11.53
CA TRP A 416 0.20 21.21 11.72
C TRP A 416 -0.96 22.14 11.36
N GLN A 417 -2.18 21.62 11.20
CA GLN A 417 -3.36 22.47 11.01
C GLN A 417 -3.77 23.14 12.31
N SER A 418 -3.58 22.42 13.42
CA SER A 418 -4.14 22.78 14.70
C SER A 418 -3.53 24.07 15.24
N THR A 419 -4.34 24.87 15.92
CA THR A 419 -3.91 26.06 16.66
C THR A 419 -3.52 25.74 18.11
N ASP A 420 -3.69 24.48 18.53
CA ASP A 420 -3.31 24.01 19.85
C ASP A 420 -1.82 23.68 19.99
N THR A 421 -1.40 23.45 21.24
CA THR A 421 -0.02 23.13 21.62
C THR A 421 0.05 21.81 22.38
N VAL A 422 1.26 21.35 22.71
CA VAL A 422 1.50 20.15 23.53
C VAL A 422 0.76 20.17 24.89
N ARG A 423 0.41 21.35 25.42
CA ARG A 423 -0.41 21.48 26.64
C ARG A 423 -1.79 20.83 26.50
N GLN A 424 -2.34 20.77 25.27
CA GLN A 424 -3.61 20.13 24.95
C GLN A 424 -3.41 18.72 24.33
N ALA A 425 -2.25 18.08 24.56
CA ALA A 425 -2.01 16.72 24.10
C ALA A 425 -3.11 15.74 24.55
N ASN A 426 -3.65 15.93 25.75
CA ASN A 426 -4.64 15.06 26.38
C ASN A 426 -6.09 15.57 26.26
N ALA A 427 -6.31 16.67 25.55
CA ALA A 427 -7.65 17.21 25.37
C ALA A 427 -8.57 16.19 24.69
N GLN A 428 -9.84 16.15 25.11
CA GLN A 428 -10.83 15.28 24.48
C GLN A 428 -11.13 15.78 23.06
N ALA A 429 -11.56 14.86 22.19
CA ALA A 429 -11.82 15.17 20.79
C ALA A 429 -12.81 16.33 20.60
N ASP A 430 -13.86 16.41 21.43
CA ASP A 430 -14.85 17.49 21.34
C ASP A 430 -14.25 18.88 21.59
N ALA A 431 -13.34 18.99 22.56
CA ALA A 431 -12.65 20.25 22.86
C ALA A 431 -11.67 20.68 21.75
N LEU A 432 -11.25 19.74 20.89
CA LEU A 432 -10.33 19.99 19.78
C LEU A 432 -11.05 20.33 18.48
N LYS A 433 -12.37 20.12 18.36
CA LYS A 433 -13.15 20.33 17.12
C LYS A 433 -13.07 21.77 16.59
N SER A 434 -12.97 22.76 17.48
CA SER A 434 -12.81 24.17 17.10
C SER A 434 -11.38 24.53 16.66
N LEU A 435 -10.41 23.64 16.90
CA LEU A 435 -8.98 23.87 16.66
C LEU A 435 -8.49 23.13 15.40
N VAL A 436 -9.29 22.22 14.84
CA VAL A 436 -8.94 21.43 13.65
C VAL A 436 -9.99 21.57 12.55
N ASP A 437 -9.61 21.29 11.30
CA ASP A 437 -10.58 21.27 10.21
C ASP A 437 -11.51 20.06 10.35
N THR A 438 -12.81 20.34 10.43
CA THR A 438 -13.88 19.34 10.58
C THR A 438 -14.81 19.30 9.38
N ARG A 439 -14.53 20.06 8.31
CA ARG A 439 -15.38 20.08 7.12
C ARG A 439 -15.40 18.69 6.45
N PRO A 440 -16.53 18.25 5.86
CA PRO A 440 -16.58 16.99 5.13
C PRO A 440 -15.71 17.03 3.88
N VAL A 441 -15.71 18.12 3.12
CA VAL A 441 -14.89 18.30 1.92
C VAL A 441 -13.81 19.33 2.20
N ARG A 442 -12.55 19.00 1.90
CA ARG A 442 -11.38 19.82 2.25
C ARG A 442 -10.44 19.97 1.05
N PRO A 443 -9.95 21.19 0.75
CA PRO A 443 -8.90 21.38 -0.24
C PRO A 443 -7.57 20.80 0.27
N ILE A 444 -6.70 20.39 -0.65
CA ILE A 444 -5.36 19.90 -0.29
C ILE A 444 -4.38 21.07 -0.34
N THR A 445 -3.83 21.41 0.82
CA THR A 445 -2.83 22.47 0.93
C THR A 445 -1.45 21.93 0.52
N PRO A 446 -0.69 22.62 -0.36
CA PRO A 446 0.71 22.26 -0.61
C PRO A 446 1.53 22.20 0.68
N GLY A 447 2.45 21.25 0.77
CA GLY A 447 3.26 20.96 1.95
C GLY A 447 2.50 20.24 3.08
N SER A 448 1.24 19.85 2.87
CA SER A 448 0.45 19.18 3.91
C SER A 448 0.71 17.69 4.00
N VAL A 449 0.45 17.14 5.19
CA VAL A 449 0.49 15.70 5.47
C VAL A 449 -0.84 15.31 6.07
N TRP A 450 -1.42 14.24 5.56
CA TRP A 450 -2.73 13.73 5.95
C TRP A 450 -2.61 12.34 6.52
N THR A 451 -3.12 12.19 7.73
CA THR A 451 -3.16 10.94 8.48
C THR A 451 -4.59 10.43 8.50
N TRP A 452 -4.80 9.23 7.98
CA TRP A 452 -6.05 8.47 8.08
C TRP A 452 -6.08 7.66 9.37
N ASN A 453 -7.26 7.47 9.94
CA ASN A 453 -7.44 6.63 11.13
C ASN A 453 -7.32 5.13 10.80
N VAL A 454 -7.20 4.35 11.86
CA VAL A 454 -7.31 2.90 11.87
C VAL A 454 -8.78 2.49 11.93
N ALA A 455 -9.11 1.30 11.43
CA ALA A 455 -10.44 0.73 11.51
C ALA A 455 -10.96 0.62 12.98
N PRO A 456 -12.25 0.91 13.25
CA PRO A 456 -12.81 1.03 14.61
C PRO A 456 -12.89 -0.29 15.39
N ASP A 457 -13.08 -1.44 14.77
CA ASP A 457 -13.09 -2.74 15.45
C ASP A 457 -11.67 -3.32 15.60
N SER A 458 -10.61 -2.56 15.29
CA SER A 458 -9.24 -2.94 15.67
C SER A 458 -8.98 -2.79 17.18
N VAL A 459 -7.85 -3.31 17.66
CA VAL A 459 -7.39 -3.09 19.06
C VAL A 459 -7.25 -1.61 19.40
N TYR A 460 -6.78 -0.81 18.43
CA TYR A 460 -6.59 0.63 18.58
C TYR A 460 -7.93 1.36 18.56
N GLY A 461 -8.84 0.95 17.68
CA GLY A 461 -10.19 1.45 17.61
C GLY A 461 -10.95 1.28 18.92
N ARG A 462 -10.88 0.07 19.49
CA ARG A 462 -11.38 -0.26 20.82
C ARG A 462 -10.75 0.62 21.91
N GLY A 463 -9.42 0.75 21.91
CA GLY A 463 -8.70 1.57 22.88
C GLY A 463 -9.10 3.05 22.87
N ASN A 464 -9.54 3.57 21.73
CA ASN A 464 -9.97 4.96 21.56
C ASN A 464 -11.50 5.15 21.56
N ARG A 465 -12.30 4.09 21.76
CA ARG A 465 -13.75 4.11 21.99
C ARG A 465 -14.61 4.81 20.91
N TYR A 466 -14.25 4.70 19.63
CA TYR A 466 -15.08 5.19 18.51
C TYR A 466 -15.64 4.03 17.69
N THR A 467 -16.73 4.22 16.94
CA THR A 467 -17.45 3.14 16.23
C THR A 467 -17.73 3.48 14.77
N PHE A 468 -16.89 4.32 14.17
CA PHE A 468 -16.99 4.68 12.77
C PHE A 468 -15.67 4.41 12.07
N ASP A 469 -15.77 3.92 10.84
CA ASP A 469 -14.65 3.81 9.93
C ASP A 469 -14.53 5.08 9.08
N THR A 470 -13.35 5.33 8.49
CA THR A 470 -13.15 6.54 7.67
C THR A 470 -12.54 6.19 6.33
N ILE A 471 -13.15 6.73 5.27
CA ILE A 471 -12.54 6.76 3.94
C ILE A 471 -12.34 8.20 3.48
N GLY A 472 -11.28 8.38 2.70
CA GLY A 472 -10.98 9.64 2.01
C GLY A 472 -11.23 9.53 0.52
N ILE A 473 -12.17 10.29 -0.03
CA ILE A 473 -12.43 10.33 -1.47
C ILE A 473 -11.75 11.56 -2.06
N LEU A 474 -10.56 11.37 -2.60
CA LEU A 474 -9.83 12.39 -3.35
C LEU A 474 -10.43 12.52 -4.75
N THR A 475 -10.91 13.71 -5.10
CA THR A 475 -11.26 14.06 -6.48
C THR A 475 -10.14 14.90 -7.09
N THR A 476 -9.56 14.40 -8.17
CA THR A 476 -8.51 15.11 -8.93
C THR A 476 -9.09 16.02 -10.00
N ALA A 477 -8.33 17.06 -10.36
CA ALA A 477 -8.66 18.04 -11.38
C ALA A 477 -7.42 18.39 -12.21
N PRO A 478 -7.53 19.11 -13.35
CA PRO A 478 -6.38 19.50 -14.16
C PRO A 478 -5.36 20.34 -13.39
N GLN A 479 -5.81 21.15 -12.43
CA GLN A 479 -4.95 21.97 -11.57
C GLN A 479 -4.97 21.43 -10.14
N PHE A 480 -3.80 21.27 -9.52
CA PHE A 480 -3.69 20.78 -8.14
C PHE A 480 -4.52 21.59 -7.12
N THR A 481 -4.61 22.92 -7.30
CA THR A 481 -5.38 23.81 -6.41
C THR A 481 -6.87 23.50 -6.34
N GLN A 482 -7.39 22.76 -7.32
CA GLN A 482 -8.78 22.32 -7.38
C GLN A 482 -8.99 20.91 -6.79
N TRP A 483 -7.92 20.23 -6.38
CA TRP A 483 -8.02 18.92 -5.76
C TRP A 483 -8.62 19.03 -4.37
N LYS A 484 -9.54 18.12 -4.07
CA LYS A 484 -10.27 18.10 -2.81
C LYS A 484 -10.43 16.67 -2.34
N VAL A 485 -10.44 16.50 -1.02
CA VAL A 485 -10.72 15.23 -0.36
C VAL A 485 -12.02 15.33 0.43
N GLU A 486 -12.93 14.40 0.18
CA GLU A 486 -14.13 14.19 0.99
C GLU A 486 -13.83 13.15 2.09
N VAL A 487 -14.13 13.49 3.34
CA VAL A 487 -13.93 12.65 4.52
C VAL A 487 -15.28 12.08 4.94
N VAL A 488 -15.46 10.78 4.66
CA VAL A 488 -16.69 10.04 4.92
C VAL A 488 -16.50 9.18 6.17
N ASN A 489 -17.43 9.28 7.11
CA ASN A 489 -17.48 8.37 8.25
C ASN A 489 -18.59 7.34 8.04
N ILE A 490 -18.25 6.07 8.20
CA ILE A 490 -19.13 4.93 7.99
C ILE A 490 -19.39 4.31 9.36
N PRO A 491 -20.63 4.34 9.89
CA PRO A 491 -20.95 3.68 11.15
C PRO A 491 -20.72 2.18 11.04
N ILE A 492 -19.95 1.60 11.96
CA ILE A 492 -19.66 0.17 12.00
C ILE A 492 -20.35 -0.44 13.22
N ASN A 493 -21.06 -1.55 12.99
CA ASN A 493 -21.56 -2.37 14.09
C ASN A 493 -20.42 -3.18 14.70
N VAL A 494 -19.92 -2.68 15.84
CA VAL A 494 -18.82 -3.27 16.61
C VAL A 494 -19.31 -4.14 17.79
N ARG A 495 -20.61 -4.51 17.77
CA ARG A 495 -21.22 -5.43 18.73
C ARG A 495 -21.37 -6.83 18.14
#